data_AF-A0A7Y5RK76-F1
#
_entry.id   AF-A0A7Y5RK76-F1
#
_cell.length_a   1.000
_cell.length_b   1.000
_cell.length_c   1.000
_cell.angle_alpha   90.00
_cell.angle_beta   90.00
_cell.angle_gamma   90.00
#
_symmetry.space_group_name_H-M   'P 1'
#
loop_
_entity.id
_entity.type
_entity.pdbx_description
1 polymer ?
#
loop_
_entity_poly.entity_id
_entity_poly.type
_entity_poly.pdbx_seq_one_letter_code
_entity_poly.pdbx_strand_id
1 'polypeptide(L)'
;MAAITLNFDATYTRVGVNLSAWTADGPVTVSRVHSDGSRNAVRGMSAVSGGSAFGWDYEFPFNYDVTYEAWDGSTLITSAPLTVTAPTRATLTAPGLPSFGGPVLIAKRPEPSRSRPKAVIDVMGRARPIVKSDILKSASFTLSLMTRGDSEAYSLLSMMEEAPVLLLRIPGTRETDWCYVSVGDVGEVPVSRVLPPAISVGDVEQTWAAWEIACQVVDSPVGGVFGDPTATYQASLDRYATYNDRLAGAATYLDALRAS
;
A
#
# COMPACT_ATOMS: atom_id res chain seq x y z
N MET A 1 -13.23 25.89 14.95
CA MET A 1 -11.93 25.32 15.34
C MET A 1 -11.56 24.33 14.26
N ALA A 2 -10.33 24.35 13.77
CA ALA A 2 -9.90 23.44 12.73
C ALA A 2 -10.01 21.98 13.20
N ALA A 3 -10.42 21.08 12.30
CA ALA A 3 -10.76 19.70 12.66
C ALA A 3 -10.42 18.72 11.53
N ILE A 4 -10.22 17.46 11.93
CA ILE A 4 -10.05 16.31 11.03
C ILE A 4 -11.27 15.40 11.18
N THR A 5 -11.97 15.14 10.08
CA THR A 5 -13.09 14.18 10.04
C THR A 5 -12.71 13.02 9.14
N LEU A 6 -12.85 11.81 9.69
CA LEU A 6 -12.50 10.56 9.02
C LEU A 6 -13.77 9.84 8.56
N ASN A 7 -13.77 9.34 7.32
CA ASN A 7 -14.86 8.51 6.79
C ASN A 7 -14.30 7.26 6.13
N PHE A 8 -14.71 6.07 6.58
CA PHE A 8 -14.28 4.83 5.94
C PHE A 8 -15.21 4.48 4.77
N ASP A 9 -14.61 4.29 3.59
CA ASP A 9 -15.26 3.83 2.38
C ASP A 9 -14.97 2.34 2.18
N ALA A 10 -15.96 1.50 2.50
CA ALA A 10 -15.84 0.06 2.42
C ALA A 10 -15.82 -0.47 0.98
N THR A 11 -16.33 0.29 0.00
CA THR A 11 -16.39 -0.15 -1.40
C THR A 11 -14.99 -0.18 -2.01
N TYR A 12 -14.21 0.86 -1.78
CA TYR A 12 -12.84 0.96 -2.28
C TYR A 12 -11.77 0.65 -1.21
N THR A 13 -12.22 0.33 0.01
CA THR A 13 -11.35 0.04 1.16
C THR A 13 -10.32 1.15 1.36
N ARG A 14 -10.81 2.36 1.65
CA ARG A 14 -10.03 3.59 1.84
C ARG A 14 -10.61 4.46 2.95
N VAL A 15 -9.79 5.31 3.55
CA VAL A 15 -10.22 6.29 4.56
C VAL A 15 -10.15 7.69 3.95
N GLY A 16 -11.28 8.38 3.92
CA GLY A 16 -11.37 9.78 3.54
C GLY A 16 -10.97 10.67 4.70
N VAL A 17 -9.95 11.50 4.50
CA VAL A 17 -9.44 12.45 5.48
C VAL A 17 -9.87 13.86 5.08
N ASN A 18 -10.85 14.40 5.80
CA ASN A 18 -11.38 15.75 5.56
C ASN A 18 -10.81 16.72 6.59
N LEU A 19 -10.15 17.78 6.11
CA LEU A 19 -9.77 18.93 6.92
C LEU A 19 -10.81 20.04 6.75
N SER A 20 -11.19 20.66 7.85
CA SER A 20 -12.18 21.74 7.85
C SER A 20 -11.84 22.85 8.84
N ALA A 21 -12.41 24.03 8.62
CA ALA A 21 -12.27 25.22 9.45
C ALA A 21 -10.80 25.66 9.69
N TRP A 22 -9.97 25.42 8.68
CA TRP A 22 -8.58 25.89 8.62
C TRP A 22 -8.55 27.38 8.27
N THR A 23 -7.66 28.14 8.91
CA THR A 23 -7.61 29.60 8.75
C THR A 23 -6.67 30.07 7.65
N ALA A 24 -5.64 29.29 7.35
CA ALA A 24 -4.66 29.59 6.30
C ALA A 24 -4.81 28.59 5.16
N ASP A 25 -4.87 29.12 3.94
CA ASP A 25 -4.72 28.33 2.73
C ASP A 25 -3.22 28.02 2.52
N GLY A 26 -2.94 26.87 1.91
CA GLY A 26 -1.57 26.44 1.66
C GLY A 26 -1.31 24.95 1.86
N PRO A 27 -0.04 24.53 1.76
CA PRO A 27 0.34 23.15 1.91
C PRO A 27 0.11 22.66 3.34
N VAL A 28 -0.46 21.46 3.47
CA VAL A 28 -0.63 20.75 4.73
C VAL A 28 -0.06 19.36 4.59
N THR A 29 0.74 18.93 5.57
CA THR A 29 1.22 17.56 5.66
C THR A 29 0.28 16.79 6.56
N VAL A 30 -0.33 15.74 6.03
CA VAL A 30 -1.16 14.82 6.81
C VAL A 30 -0.40 13.51 6.99
N SER A 31 -0.28 13.06 8.23
CA SER A 31 0.36 11.80 8.59
C SER A 31 -0.61 10.92 9.37
N ARG A 32 -0.70 9.65 8.98
CA ARG A 32 -1.28 8.61 9.80
C ARG A 32 -0.29 8.25 10.91
N VAL A 33 -0.77 8.24 12.14
CA VAL A 33 -0.01 7.88 13.34
C VAL A 33 -0.51 6.54 13.84
N HIS A 34 0.42 5.60 13.94
CA HIS A 34 0.16 4.25 14.43
C HIS A 34 0.27 4.21 15.97
N SER A 35 -0.26 3.16 16.58
CA SER A 35 -0.22 2.97 18.04
C SER A 35 1.19 2.82 18.61
N ASP A 36 2.18 2.46 17.78
CA ASP A 36 3.60 2.42 18.12
C ASP A 36 4.30 3.80 18.00
N GLY A 37 3.57 4.83 17.58
CA GLY A 37 4.06 6.19 17.38
C GLY A 37 4.74 6.43 16.03
N SER A 38 4.81 5.41 15.16
CA SER A 38 5.30 5.59 13.80
C SER A 38 4.33 6.48 13.00
N ARG A 39 4.90 7.27 12.08
CA ARG A 39 4.16 8.22 11.24
C ARG A 39 4.36 7.89 9.77
N ASN A 40 3.26 7.69 9.05
CA ASN A 40 3.26 7.47 7.62
C ASN A 40 2.46 8.59 6.95
N ALA A 41 3.08 9.28 6.00
CA ALA A 41 2.40 10.35 5.28
C ALA A 41 1.20 9.80 4.48
N VAL A 42 0.06 10.49 4.58
CA VAL A 42 -1.08 10.24 3.69
C VAL A 42 -0.74 10.82 2.33
N ARG A 43 -0.70 9.95 1.32
CA ARG A 43 -0.32 10.36 -0.03
C ARG A 43 -1.44 11.13 -0.71
N GLY A 44 -1.07 12.09 -1.55
CA GLY A 44 -2.01 12.81 -2.40
C GLY A 44 -2.96 13.75 -1.64
N MET A 45 -2.61 14.16 -0.42
CA MET A 45 -3.38 15.16 0.30
C MET A 45 -3.35 16.49 -0.47
N SER A 46 -4.54 17.08 -0.68
CA SER A 46 -4.64 18.40 -1.31
C SER A 46 -4.22 19.51 -0.35
N ALA A 47 -3.72 20.63 -0.91
CA ALA A 47 -3.52 21.86 -0.16
C ALA A 47 -4.86 22.38 0.37
N VAL A 48 -4.82 23.05 1.52
CA VAL A 48 -5.99 23.74 2.07
C VAL A 48 -6.34 24.91 1.18
N SER A 49 -7.62 24.99 0.80
CA SER A 49 -8.20 26.08 0.04
C SER A 49 -9.60 26.38 0.56
N GLY A 50 -9.88 27.65 0.85
CA GLY A 50 -11.16 28.05 1.45
C GLY A 50 -11.40 27.40 2.82
N GLY A 51 -10.32 27.13 3.56
CA GLY A 51 -10.36 26.51 4.89
C GLY A 51 -10.74 25.03 4.92
N SER A 52 -10.65 24.32 3.79
CA SER A 52 -10.85 22.87 3.72
C SER A 52 -9.83 22.19 2.81
N ALA A 53 -9.58 20.91 3.09
CA ALA A 53 -8.79 20.03 2.23
C ALA A 53 -9.30 18.59 2.34
N PHE A 54 -9.02 17.79 1.34
CA PHE A 54 -9.43 16.39 1.31
C PHE A 54 -8.35 15.49 0.68
N GLY A 55 -8.29 14.26 1.16
CA GLY A 55 -7.44 13.21 0.60
C GLY A 55 -7.92 11.82 1.00
N TRP A 56 -7.48 10.81 0.24
CA TRP A 56 -7.78 9.41 0.50
C TRP A 56 -6.54 8.68 1.00
N ASP A 57 -6.69 7.95 2.10
CA ASP A 57 -5.69 7.00 2.60
C ASP A 57 -6.09 5.57 2.20
N TYR A 58 -5.30 4.97 1.33
CA TYR A 58 -5.46 3.58 0.87
C TYR A 58 -4.61 2.60 1.68
N GLU A 59 -3.70 3.13 2.50
CA GLU A 59 -2.61 2.37 3.12
C GLU A 59 -2.86 2.14 4.61
N PHE A 60 -4.04 2.44 5.14
CA PHE A 60 -4.35 2.29 6.56
C PHE A 60 -4.27 0.81 7.00
N PRO A 61 -3.85 0.54 8.25
CA PRO A 61 -3.84 -0.79 8.83
C PRO A 61 -5.23 -1.21 9.29
N PHE A 62 -5.49 -2.53 9.27
CA PHE A 62 -6.73 -3.10 9.79
C PHE A 62 -6.60 -3.56 11.23
N ASN A 63 -7.68 -3.48 12.01
CA ASN A 63 -7.78 -3.90 13.41
C ASN A 63 -6.83 -3.14 14.37
N TYR A 64 -6.27 -2.02 13.94
CA TYR A 64 -5.43 -1.15 14.75
C TYR A 64 -6.06 0.24 14.84
N ASP A 65 -5.95 0.82 16.02
CA ASP A 65 -6.32 2.21 16.24
C ASP A 65 -5.28 3.10 15.56
N VAL A 66 -5.73 3.93 14.63
CA VAL A 66 -4.91 4.94 13.98
C VAL A 66 -5.49 6.32 14.20
N THR A 67 -4.62 7.29 14.42
CA THR A 67 -4.98 8.72 14.41
C THR A 67 -4.35 9.39 13.21
N TYR A 68 -4.86 10.55 12.83
CA TYR A 68 -4.30 11.37 11.76
C TYR A 68 -3.87 12.71 12.35
N GLU A 69 -2.67 13.13 11.99
CA GLU A 69 -2.11 14.42 12.34
C GLU A 69 -2.01 15.29 11.08
N ALA A 70 -2.49 16.53 11.15
CA ALA A 70 -2.36 17.52 10.07
C ALA A 70 -1.51 18.70 10.57
N TRP A 71 -0.48 19.05 9.80
CA TRP A 71 0.50 20.10 10.11
C TRP A 71 0.75 21.03 8.93
N ASP A 72 0.70 22.34 9.15
CA ASP A 72 0.95 23.39 8.14
C ASP A 72 2.24 24.19 8.36
N GLY A 73 3.05 23.81 9.34
CA GLY A 73 4.21 24.59 9.78
C GLY A 73 3.97 25.44 11.03
N SER A 74 2.72 25.57 11.49
CA SER A 74 2.34 26.37 12.66
C SER A 74 1.38 25.67 13.62
N THR A 75 0.39 24.96 13.08
CA THR A 75 -0.75 24.38 13.78
C THR A 75 -0.77 22.87 13.55
N LEU A 76 -0.75 22.11 14.65
CA LEU A 76 -0.89 20.65 14.64
C LEU A 76 -2.28 20.29 15.15
N ILE A 77 -2.99 19.47 14.39
CA ILE A 77 -4.31 18.96 14.77
C ILE A 77 -4.27 17.45 14.69
N THR A 78 -4.86 16.80 15.67
CA THR A 78 -4.97 15.35 15.73
C THR A 78 -6.44 14.94 15.68
N SER A 79 -6.75 13.91 14.91
CA SER A 79 -8.10 13.34 14.82
C SER A 79 -8.44 12.51 16.07
N ALA A 80 -9.73 12.18 16.23
CA ALA A 80 -10.11 11.03 17.03
C ALA A 80 -9.50 9.73 16.43
N PRO A 81 -9.26 8.69 17.24
CA PRO A 81 -8.80 7.40 16.73
C PRO A 81 -9.87 6.76 15.84
N LEU A 82 -9.42 6.08 14.80
CA LEU A 82 -10.22 5.27 13.89
C LEU A 82 -9.67 3.85 13.87
N THR A 83 -10.57 2.88 14.00
CA THR A 83 -10.26 1.46 13.87
C THR A 83 -11.10 0.89 12.73
N VAL A 84 -10.45 0.32 11.72
CA VAL A 84 -11.15 -0.33 10.61
C VAL A 84 -11.02 -1.84 10.74
N THR A 85 -12.13 -2.56 10.78
CA THR A 85 -12.13 -4.02 10.87
C THR A 85 -11.55 -4.63 9.59
N ALA A 86 -10.67 -5.62 9.75
CA ALA A 86 -10.08 -6.32 8.64
C ALA A 86 -11.12 -7.06 7.79
N PRO A 87 -10.94 -7.10 6.45
CA PRO A 87 -11.67 -8.04 5.61
C PRO A 87 -11.28 -9.49 5.94
N THR A 88 -12.07 -10.45 5.48
CA THR A 88 -11.80 -11.88 5.70
C THR A 88 -10.63 -12.41 4.86
N ARG A 89 -10.33 -11.77 3.74
CA ARG A 89 -9.22 -12.12 2.84
C ARG A 89 -8.03 -11.19 3.07
N ALA A 90 -6.84 -11.70 2.78
CA ALA A 90 -5.67 -10.84 2.67
C ALA A 90 -5.86 -9.84 1.51
N THR A 91 -5.21 -8.69 1.60
CA THR A 91 -5.22 -7.71 0.51
C THR A 91 -3.80 -7.38 0.11
N LEU A 92 -3.62 -7.17 -1.19
CA LEU A 92 -2.39 -6.69 -1.79
C LEU A 92 -2.73 -5.40 -2.54
N THR A 93 -1.93 -4.36 -2.38
CA THR A 93 -2.22 -3.04 -2.96
C THR A 93 -0.93 -2.35 -3.35
N ALA A 94 -0.86 -1.81 -4.56
CA ALA A 94 0.26 -0.99 -4.98
C ALA A 94 0.20 0.41 -4.32
N PRO A 95 1.17 0.78 -3.45
CA PRO A 95 1.25 2.13 -2.90
C PRO A 95 1.41 3.14 -4.02
N GLY A 96 0.53 4.13 -4.06
CA GLY A 96 0.51 5.14 -5.11
C GLY A 96 -0.27 4.77 -6.39
N LEU A 97 -0.74 3.52 -6.53
CA LEU A 97 -1.62 3.07 -7.61
C LEU A 97 -2.79 2.27 -7.02
N PRO A 98 -3.72 2.91 -6.30
CA PRO A 98 -4.79 2.22 -5.58
C PRO A 98 -5.74 1.41 -6.47
N SER A 99 -5.80 1.70 -7.78
CA SER A 99 -6.51 0.88 -8.75
C SER A 99 -5.90 -0.52 -8.91
N PHE A 100 -4.59 -0.67 -8.67
CA PHE A 100 -3.86 -1.94 -8.63
C PHE A 100 -3.85 -2.51 -7.22
N GLY A 101 -5.04 -2.82 -6.70
CA GLY A 101 -5.20 -3.42 -5.39
C GLY A 101 -6.44 -4.27 -5.29
N GLY A 102 -6.38 -5.30 -4.45
CA GLY A 102 -7.51 -6.19 -4.28
C GLY A 102 -7.29 -7.30 -3.26
N PRO A 103 -8.36 -8.08 -2.98
CA PRO A 103 -8.27 -9.26 -2.14
C PRO A 103 -7.49 -10.37 -2.86
N VAL A 104 -6.60 -11.03 -2.13
CA VAL A 104 -5.81 -12.15 -2.63
C VAL A 104 -6.05 -13.40 -1.77
N LEU A 105 -5.94 -14.56 -2.40
CA LEU A 105 -6.03 -15.84 -1.71
C LEU A 105 -4.62 -16.31 -1.33
N ILE A 106 -4.36 -16.37 -0.01
CA ILE A 106 -3.11 -16.90 0.53
C ILE A 106 -3.19 -18.43 0.53
N ALA A 107 -2.29 -19.08 -0.21
CA ALA A 107 -2.21 -20.55 -0.26
C ALA A 107 -1.55 -21.12 1.00
N LYS A 108 -0.51 -20.44 1.51
CA LYS A 108 0.22 -20.83 2.72
C LYS A 108 0.52 -19.58 3.55
N ARG A 109 0.33 -19.67 4.87
CA ARG A 109 0.74 -18.62 5.80
C ARG A 109 2.24 -18.31 5.59
N PRO A 110 2.63 -17.04 5.41
CA PRO A 110 4.04 -16.67 5.32
C PRO A 110 4.82 -17.07 6.56
N GLU A 111 6.10 -17.39 6.36
CA GLU A 111 7.05 -17.70 7.43
C GLU A 111 8.17 -16.66 7.41
N PRO A 112 7.96 -15.48 8.03
CA PRO A 112 8.96 -14.41 8.08
C PRO A 112 10.25 -14.90 8.74
N SER A 113 11.37 -14.70 8.05
CA SER A 113 12.71 -14.98 8.56
C SER A 113 13.53 -13.70 8.63
N ARG A 114 14.29 -13.52 9.71
CA ARG A 114 15.15 -12.35 9.90
C ARG A 114 16.59 -12.79 10.00
N SER A 115 17.46 -12.19 9.21
CA SER A 115 18.89 -12.46 9.26
C SER A 115 19.62 -11.38 10.05
N ARG A 116 20.63 -11.79 10.82
CA ARG A 116 21.60 -10.90 11.44
C ARG A 116 22.96 -11.21 10.83
N PRO A 117 23.45 -10.38 9.89
CA PRO A 117 24.79 -10.54 9.35
C PRO A 117 25.82 -10.59 10.48
N LYS A 118 26.74 -11.55 10.40
CA LYS A 118 27.80 -11.73 11.41
C LYS A 118 29.11 -12.08 10.72
N ALA A 119 30.19 -11.48 11.20
CA ALA A 119 31.56 -11.90 10.90
C ALA A 119 32.08 -12.72 12.08
N VAL A 120 32.55 -13.92 11.80
CA VAL A 120 33.17 -14.81 12.79
C VAL A 120 34.67 -14.86 12.48
N ILE A 121 35.49 -14.48 13.46
CA ILE A 121 36.95 -14.46 13.35
C ILE A 121 37.51 -15.52 14.31
N ASP A 122 38.00 -16.61 13.74
CA ASP A 122 38.70 -17.66 14.47
C ASP A 122 40.17 -17.28 14.66
N VAL A 123 40.51 -16.80 15.86
CA VAL A 123 41.87 -16.39 16.21
C VAL A 123 42.64 -17.57 16.76
N MET A 124 43.78 -17.91 16.15
CA MET A 124 44.69 -18.95 16.63
C MET A 124 45.07 -18.71 18.10
N GLY A 125 44.96 -19.73 18.94
CA GLY A 125 45.23 -19.65 20.37
C GLY A 125 44.03 -19.23 21.23
N ARG A 126 42.87 -18.91 20.64
CA ARG A 126 41.60 -18.80 21.37
C ARG A 126 40.75 -20.05 21.16
N ALA A 127 40.18 -20.56 22.24
CA ALA A 127 39.18 -21.63 22.19
C ALA A 127 37.79 -21.15 21.73
N ARG A 128 37.56 -19.82 21.66
CA ARG A 128 36.28 -19.22 21.26
C ARG A 128 36.51 -18.11 20.23
N PRO A 129 35.76 -18.09 19.12
CA PRO A 129 35.88 -17.05 18.10
C PRO A 129 35.43 -15.68 18.60
N ILE A 130 35.89 -14.64 17.92
CA ILE A 130 35.36 -13.28 18.05
C ILE A 130 34.23 -13.15 17.03
N VAL A 131 33.03 -12.82 17.49
CA VAL A 131 31.86 -12.61 16.62
C VAL A 131 31.50 -11.13 16.60
N LYS A 132 31.58 -10.51 15.42
CA LYS A 132 31.08 -9.15 15.17
C LYS A 132 29.75 -9.26 14.44
N SER A 133 28.68 -8.96 15.16
CA SER A 133 27.32 -8.99 14.61
C SER A 133 26.86 -7.60 14.21
N ASP A 134 26.16 -7.51 13.08
CA ASP A 134 25.43 -6.32 12.69
C ASP A 134 24.03 -6.29 13.36
N ILE A 135 23.20 -5.32 12.98
CA ILE A 135 21.80 -5.22 13.37
C ILE A 135 20.95 -6.32 12.71
N LEU A 136 19.86 -6.68 13.38
CA LEU A 136 18.85 -7.58 12.82
C LEU A 136 18.18 -6.88 11.63
N LYS A 137 18.20 -7.51 10.45
CA LYS A 137 17.58 -6.94 9.25
C LYS A 137 16.07 -7.19 9.24
N SER A 138 15.38 -6.53 8.30
CA SER A 138 13.96 -6.73 8.07
C SER A 138 13.66 -8.19 7.69
N ALA A 139 12.39 -8.58 7.82
CA ALA A 139 11.99 -9.94 7.51
C ALA A 139 11.95 -10.18 6.00
N SER A 140 12.29 -11.39 5.59
CA SER A 140 12.10 -11.91 4.23
C SER A 140 11.32 -13.21 4.30
N PHE A 141 10.45 -13.45 3.30
CA PHE A 141 9.63 -14.65 3.19
C PHE A 141 9.19 -14.89 1.76
N THR A 142 8.69 -16.10 1.49
CA THR A 142 7.95 -16.40 0.26
C THR A 142 6.46 -16.24 0.51
N LEU A 143 5.80 -15.40 -0.28
CA LEU A 143 4.36 -15.26 -0.30
C LEU A 143 3.78 -16.27 -1.29
N SER A 144 3.01 -17.23 -0.79
CA SER A 144 2.31 -18.21 -1.63
C SER A 144 0.88 -17.76 -1.89
N LEU A 145 0.54 -17.42 -3.15
CA LEU A 145 -0.79 -16.99 -3.57
C LEU A 145 -1.45 -18.01 -4.49
N MET A 146 -2.77 -17.91 -4.63
CA MET A 146 -3.53 -18.60 -5.66
C MET A 146 -4.39 -17.61 -6.44
N THR A 147 -4.39 -17.75 -7.77
CA THR A 147 -5.30 -17.04 -8.67
C THR A 147 -6.22 -18.04 -9.36
N ARG A 148 -7.41 -17.56 -9.71
CA ARG A 148 -8.44 -18.31 -10.42
C ARG A 148 -8.64 -17.70 -11.82
N GLY A 149 -8.15 -18.41 -12.83
CA GLY A 149 -8.24 -18.00 -14.22
C GLY A 149 -7.18 -16.98 -14.63
N ASP A 150 -7.11 -16.76 -15.94
CA ASP A 150 -6.06 -15.95 -16.57
C ASP A 150 -6.20 -14.46 -16.23
N SER A 151 -7.43 -13.96 -16.06
CA SER A 151 -7.66 -12.53 -15.74
C SER A 151 -7.07 -12.14 -14.39
N GLU A 152 -7.22 -12.97 -13.37
CA GLU A 152 -6.61 -12.76 -12.05
C GLU A 152 -5.09 -12.89 -12.12
N ALA A 153 -4.57 -13.87 -12.89
CA ALA A 153 -3.14 -14.05 -13.12
C ALA A 153 -2.51 -12.82 -13.80
N TYR A 154 -3.09 -12.34 -14.89
CA TYR A 154 -2.62 -11.14 -15.60
C TYR A 154 -2.71 -9.89 -14.73
N SER A 155 -3.77 -9.75 -13.92
CA SER A 155 -3.91 -8.63 -12.99
C SER A 155 -2.81 -8.65 -11.91
N LEU A 156 -2.49 -9.83 -11.38
CA LEU A 156 -1.41 -10.01 -10.40
C LEU A 156 -0.03 -9.66 -11.01
N LEU A 157 0.26 -10.18 -12.20
CA LEU A 157 1.51 -9.89 -12.91
C LEU A 157 1.63 -8.40 -13.25
N SER A 158 0.57 -7.79 -13.79
CA SER A 158 0.57 -6.36 -14.12
C SER A 158 0.84 -5.50 -12.89
N MET A 159 0.28 -5.85 -11.74
CA MET A 159 0.55 -5.16 -10.47
C MET A 159 2.02 -5.28 -10.05
N MET A 160 2.65 -6.44 -10.25
CA MET A 160 4.07 -6.66 -9.91
C MET A 160 5.02 -5.94 -10.87
N GLU A 161 4.65 -5.83 -12.15
CA GLU A 161 5.41 -5.10 -13.16
C GLU A 161 5.39 -3.58 -12.91
N GLU A 162 4.21 -3.04 -12.57
CA GLU A 162 4.02 -1.60 -12.37
C GLU A 162 4.50 -1.11 -11.00
N ALA A 163 4.43 -1.95 -9.97
CA ALA A 163 4.75 -1.56 -8.59
C ALA A 163 5.81 -2.48 -7.95
N PRO A 164 7.07 -2.04 -7.83
CA PRO A 164 8.16 -2.84 -7.25
C PRO A 164 8.02 -3.06 -5.73
N VAL A 165 7.19 -2.24 -5.08
CA VAL A 165 6.85 -2.36 -3.67
C VAL A 165 5.34 -2.42 -3.55
N LEU A 166 4.84 -3.41 -2.82
CA LEU A 166 3.42 -3.62 -2.57
C LEU A 166 3.12 -3.50 -1.07
N LEU A 167 1.92 -3.04 -0.72
CA LEU A 167 1.39 -3.11 0.63
C LEU A 167 0.66 -4.43 0.82
N LEU A 168 1.19 -5.27 1.70
CA LEU A 168 0.60 -6.55 2.09
C LEU A 168 -0.15 -6.40 3.41
N ARG A 169 -1.40 -6.86 3.45
CA ARG A 169 -2.21 -6.89 4.67
C ARG A 169 -2.86 -8.26 4.84
N ILE A 170 -2.33 -9.06 5.77
CA ILE A 170 -2.84 -10.41 6.07
C ILE A 170 -3.44 -10.45 7.49
N PRO A 171 -4.78 -10.48 7.61
CA PRO A 171 -5.46 -10.52 8.90
C PRO A 171 -4.98 -11.70 9.77
N GLY A 172 -4.78 -11.46 11.07
CA GLY A 172 -4.46 -12.51 12.05
C GLY A 172 -3.01 -13.03 11.99
N THR A 173 -2.10 -12.32 11.32
CA THR A 173 -0.66 -12.57 11.38
C THR A 173 0.03 -11.46 12.19
N ARG A 174 1.18 -11.75 12.83
CA ARG A 174 1.82 -10.77 13.74
C ARG A 174 2.81 -9.82 13.04
N GLU A 175 3.47 -10.29 11.99
CA GLU A 175 4.53 -9.53 11.29
C GLU A 175 4.14 -9.15 9.85
N THR A 176 3.03 -9.68 9.36
CA THR A 176 2.51 -9.49 7.99
C THR A 176 1.05 -9.02 7.98
N ASP A 177 0.55 -8.57 9.13
CA ASP A 177 -0.75 -7.92 9.25
C ASP A 177 -0.81 -6.63 8.45
N TRP A 178 0.27 -5.87 8.45
CA TRP A 178 0.43 -4.67 7.68
C TRP A 178 1.92 -4.39 7.43
N CYS A 179 2.41 -4.60 6.20
CA CYS A 179 3.79 -4.28 5.85
C CYS A 179 3.98 -3.99 4.35
N TYR A 180 4.96 -3.14 4.05
CA TYR A 180 5.43 -2.94 2.67
C TYR A 180 6.42 -4.03 2.31
N VAL A 181 6.23 -4.65 1.16
CA VAL A 181 7.07 -5.72 0.65
C VAL A 181 7.63 -5.32 -0.70
N SER A 182 8.96 -5.39 -0.84
CA SER A 182 9.60 -5.39 -2.15
C SER A 182 9.46 -6.78 -2.76
N VAL A 183 9.00 -6.80 -4.01
CA VAL A 183 8.80 -8.03 -4.79
C VAL A 183 10.10 -8.36 -5.51
N GLY A 184 10.60 -9.58 -5.28
CA GLY A 184 11.73 -10.15 -6.01
C GLY A 184 11.25 -11.12 -7.08
N ASP A 185 11.82 -12.32 -7.09
CA ASP A 185 11.45 -13.36 -8.05
C ASP A 185 9.99 -13.80 -7.88
N VAL A 186 9.31 -13.96 -9.02
CA VAL A 186 7.91 -14.43 -9.11
C VAL A 186 7.91 -15.75 -9.88
N GLY A 187 7.49 -16.82 -9.22
CA GLY A 187 7.34 -18.15 -9.82
C GLY A 187 5.87 -18.53 -9.95
N GLU A 188 5.48 -19.00 -11.14
CA GLU A 188 4.18 -19.61 -11.37
C GLU A 188 4.29 -21.13 -11.34
N VAL A 189 3.42 -21.78 -10.57
CA VAL A 189 3.29 -23.23 -10.49
C VAL A 189 1.84 -23.60 -10.80
N PRO A 190 1.57 -24.37 -11.86
CA PRO A 190 0.21 -24.80 -12.15
C PRO A 190 -0.26 -25.76 -11.05
N VAL A 191 -1.46 -25.54 -10.52
CA VAL A 191 -2.04 -26.39 -9.45
C VAL A 191 -2.30 -27.81 -9.97
N SER A 192 -2.67 -27.94 -11.25
CA SER A 192 -2.75 -29.22 -11.95
C SER A 192 -1.71 -29.28 -13.07
N ARG A 193 -0.94 -30.36 -13.12
CA ARG A 193 0.02 -30.63 -14.21
C ARG A 193 -0.64 -31.24 -15.45
N VAL A 194 -1.91 -31.59 -15.36
CA VAL A 194 -2.70 -32.13 -16.47
C VAL A 194 -3.57 -31.02 -17.01
N LEU A 195 -3.35 -30.67 -18.29
CA LEU A 195 -4.28 -29.86 -19.06
C LEU A 195 -5.61 -30.62 -19.15
N PRO A 196 -6.72 -30.07 -18.63
CA PRO A 196 -8.01 -30.72 -18.76
C PRO A 196 -8.33 -30.93 -20.25
N PRO A 197 -8.81 -32.12 -20.66
CA PRO A 197 -9.13 -32.38 -22.05
C PRO A 197 -10.27 -31.45 -22.49
N ALA A 198 -9.94 -30.54 -23.41
CA ALA A 198 -10.85 -29.62 -24.11
C ALA A 198 -11.96 -29.03 -23.22
N ILE A 199 -11.57 -28.06 -22.40
CA ILE A 199 -12.51 -27.14 -21.78
C ILE A 199 -13.29 -26.43 -22.90
N SER A 200 -14.61 -26.57 -22.89
CA SER A 200 -15.52 -25.74 -23.68
C SER A 200 -15.16 -24.28 -23.49
N VAL A 201 -15.28 -23.43 -24.52
CA VAL A 201 -14.81 -22.03 -24.59
C VAL A 201 -15.33 -21.11 -23.43
N GLY A 202 -16.12 -21.64 -22.49
CA GLY A 202 -16.54 -20.98 -21.26
C GLY A 202 -15.90 -21.44 -19.93
N ASP A 203 -15.14 -22.56 -19.84
CA ASP A 203 -14.56 -23.00 -18.54
C ASP A 203 -13.08 -22.65 -18.34
N VAL A 204 -12.48 -21.82 -19.21
CA VAL A 204 -11.06 -21.41 -19.10
C VAL A 204 -10.80 -20.64 -17.78
N GLU A 205 -11.86 -20.10 -17.18
CA GLU A 205 -11.89 -19.49 -15.84
C GLU A 205 -11.67 -20.48 -14.67
N GLN A 206 -11.55 -21.79 -14.94
CA GLN A 206 -11.37 -22.81 -13.90
C GLN A 206 -9.91 -23.26 -13.72
N THR A 207 -8.95 -22.65 -14.40
CA THR A 207 -7.52 -22.97 -14.20
C THR A 207 -7.00 -22.23 -12.97
N TRP A 208 -6.50 -22.98 -11.99
CA TRP A 208 -5.87 -22.40 -10.79
C TRP A 208 -4.36 -22.37 -10.98
N ALA A 209 -3.76 -21.20 -10.76
CA ALA A 209 -2.31 -21.02 -10.70
C ALA A 209 -1.91 -20.72 -9.25
N ALA A 210 -0.86 -21.40 -8.78
CA ALA A 210 -0.20 -21.07 -7.54
C ALA A 210 1.02 -20.21 -7.84
N TRP A 211 1.26 -19.20 -7.01
CA TRP A 211 2.34 -18.25 -7.18
C TRP A 211 3.25 -18.30 -5.96
N GLU A 212 4.55 -18.33 -6.18
CA GLU A 212 5.56 -18.15 -5.15
C GLU A 212 6.31 -16.84 -5.42
N ILE A 213 6.15 -15.88 -4.51
CA ILE A 213 6.71 -14.54 -4.67
C ILE A 213 7.72 -14.32 -3.56
N ALA A 214 8.97 -14.04 -3.93
CA ALA A 214 9.98 -13.64 -2.96
C ALA A 214 9.68 -12.22 -2.46
N CYS A 215 9.50 -12.08 -1.15
CA CYS A 215 9.17 -10.81 -0.51
C CYS A 215 10.24 -10.42 0.51
N GLN A 216 10.64 -9.15 0.48
CA GLN A 216 11.44 -8.53 1.53
C GLN A 216 10.66 -7.36 2.12
N VAL A 217 10.50 -7.33 3.45
CA VAL A 217 9.88 -6.20 4.12
C VAL A 217 10.78 -4.97 3.99
N VAL A 218 10.20 -3.87 3.53
CA VAL A 218 10.87 -2.60 3.28
C VAL A 218 10.11 -1.45 3.95
N ASP A 219 10.73 -0.27 3.95
CA ASP A 219 10.04 0.95 4.38
C ASP A 219 9.00 1.40 3.36
N SER A 220 8.11 2.31 3.77
CA SER A 220 7.11 2.90 2.89
C SER A 220 7.79 3.54 1.66
N PRO A 221 7.34 3.26 0.43
CA PRO A 221 7.94 3.87 -0.75
C PRO A 221 7.68 5.38 -0.76
N VAL A 222 8.52 6.15 -1.44
CA VAL A 222 8.29 7.60 -1.62
C VAL A 222 7.40 7.85 -2.83
N GLY A 223 6.55 8.88 -2.79
CA GLY A 223 5.71 9.28 -3.94
C GLY A 223 4.27 9.64 -3.58
N GLY A 224 3.54 10.15 -4.58
CA GLY A 224 2.11 10.48 -4.48
C GLY A 224 1.20 9.31 -4.88
N VAL A 225 -0.11 9.59 -4.95
CA VAL A 225 -1.13 8.66 -5.47
C VAL A 225 -1.50 9.06 -6.89
N PHE A 226 -1.70 8.07 -7.75
CA PHE A 226 -2.16 8.18 -9.13
C PHE A 226 -3.25 7.15 -9.41
N GLY A 227 -4.28 7.54 -10.16
CA GLY A 227 -5.34 6.61 -10.59
C GLY A 227 -6.34 6.25 -9.49
N ASP A 228 -6.88 7.26 -8.79
CA ASP A 228 -8.04 7.06 -7.92
C ASP A 228 -9.21 6.48 -8.74
N PRO A 229 -9.81 5.35 -8.34
CA PRO A 229 -10.88 4.69 -9.11
C PRO A 229 -12.17 5.51 -9.21
N THR A 230 -12.31 6.57 -8.40
CA THR A 230 -13.41 7.54 -8.46
C THR A 230 -13.06 8.84 -9.17
N ALA A 231 -11.81 9.02 -9.61
CA ALA A 231 -11.45 10.14 -10.46
C ALA A 231 -12.14 9.96 -11.83
N THR A 232 -13.19 10.76 -12.07
CA THR A 232 -13.89 10.78 -13.35
C THR A 232 -13.48 12.00 -14.15
N TYR A 233 -13.63 11.92 -15.48
CA TYR A 233 -13.44 13.08 -16.35
C TYR A 233 -14.37 14.25 -15.94
N GLN A 234 -15.60 13.93 -15.49
CA GLN A 234 -16.53 14.94 -14.98
C GLN A 234 -16.02 15.61 -13.70
N ALA A 235 -15.51 14.84 -12.73
CA ALA A 235 -14.91 15.41 -11.52
C ALA A 235 -13.70 16.32 -11.85
N SER A 236 -12.93 15.98 -12.89
CA SER A 236 -11.85 16.84 -13.37
C SER A 236 -12.34 18.13 -14.04
N LEU A 237 -13.44 18.08 -14.80
CA LEU A 237 -14.07 19.26 -15.40
C LEU A 237 -14.70 20.18 -14.34
N ASP A 238 -15.33 19.59 -13.32
CA ASP A 238 -15.92 20.34 -12.22
C ASP A 238 -14.84 21.05 -11.38
N ARG A 239 -13.63 20.48 -11.32
CA ARG A 239 -12.48 21.03 -10.61
C ARG A 239 -11.72 22.09 -11.42
N TYR A 240 -11.62 21.94 -12.73
CA TYR A 240 -10.92 22.86 -13.62
C TYR A 240 -11.84 23.25 -14.77
N ALA A 241 -12.27 24.52 -14.79
CA ALA A 241 -13.19 25.04 -15.80
C ALA A 241 -12.63 24.91 -17.23
N THR A 242 -11.31 24.99 -17.39
CA THR A 242 -10.64 24.74 -18.67
C THR A 242 -9.40 23.88 -18.50
N TYR A 243 -8.97 23.26 -19.60
CA TYR A 243 -7.68 22.57 -19.66
C TYR A 243 -6.49 23.50 -19.40
N ASN A 244 -6.61 24.79 -19.74
CA ASN A 244 -5.58 25.79 -19.45
C ASN A 244 -5.44 26.06 -17.95
N ASP A 245 -6.55 26.02 -17.19
CA ASP A 245 -6.51 26.16 -15.72
C ASP A 245 -5.79 24.98 -15.07
N ARG A 246 -5.96 23.78 -15.64
CA ARG A 246 -5.24 22.57 -15.21
C ARG A 246 -3.74 22.67 -15.50
N LEU A 247 -3.35 23.22 -16.65
CA LEU A 247 -1.95 23.44 -17.03
C LEU A 247 -1.28 24.54 -16.19
N ALA A 248 -2.01 25.57 -15.79
CA ALA A 248 -1.46 26.68 -15.02
C ALA A 248 -0.91 26.26 -13.63
N GLY A 249 -1.44 25.17 -13.06
CA GLY A 249 -0.97 24.59 -11.80
C GLY A 249 0.04 23.45 -11.94
N ALA A 250 0.39 23.03 -13.16
CA ALA A 250 1.18 21.83 -13.42
C ALA A 250 2.48 22.16 -14.18
N ALA A 251 3.63 21.77 -13.63
CA ALA A 251 4.92 21.96 -14.29
C ALA A 251 5.11 21.02 -15.48
N THR A 252 4.45 19.85 -15.45
CA THR A 252 4.49 18.86 -16.53
C THR A 252 3.10 18.31 -16.85
N TYR A 253 2.96 17.71 -18.03
CA TYR A 253 1.72 17.05 -18.45
C TYR A 253 1.34 15.88 -17.52
N LEU A 254 2.35 15.22 -16.95
CA LEU A 254 2.17 14.18 -15.95
C LEU A 254 1.61 14.77 -14.64
N ASP A 255 2.07 15.96 -14.23
CA ASP A 255 1.55 16.65 -13.05
C ASP A 255 0.09 17.09 -13.27
N ALA A 256 -0.23 17.51 -14.49
CA ALA A 256 -1.62 17.78 -14.86
C ALA A 256 -2.46 16.51 -14.70
N LEU A 257 -1.98 15.35 -15.16
CA LEU A 257 -2.67 14.06 -15.00
C LEU A 257 -2.80 13.59 -13.55
N ARG A 258 -1.84 13.91 -12.68
CA ARG A 258 -1.89 13.59 -11.25
C ARG A 258 -2.87 14.44 -10.44
N ALA A 259 -3.24 15.61 -10.96
CA ALA A 259 -4.09 16.58 -10.26
C ALA A 259 -5.60 16.35 -10.47
N SER A 260 -6.00 15.31 -11.20
CA SER A 260 -7.40 14.88 -11.40
C SER A 260 -7.82 13.79 -10.43
#